data_AF-A0A349Y798-F1
#
_entry.id   AF-A0A349Y798-F1
#
_cell.length_a   1.000
_cell.length_b   1.000
_cell.length_c   1.000
_cell.angle_alpha   90.00
_cell.angle_beta   90.00
_cell.angle_gamma   90.00
#
_symmetry.space_group_name_H-M   'P 1'
#
loop_
_entity.id
_entity.type
_entity.pdbx_description
1 polymer ?
#
loop_
_entity_poly.entity_id
_entity_poly.type
_entity_poly.pdbx_seq_one_letter_code
_entity_poly.pdbx_strand_id
1 'polypeptide(L)' 'MTATRELGRSGLHVAPIAFGGNVFGWSADEKTSFALL' A
#
# COMPACT_ATOMS: atom_id res chain seq x y z
N MET A 1 -2.80 1.32 17.11
CA MET A 1 -3.57 1.53 15.86
C MET A 1 -3.34 2.96 15.42
N THR A 2 -2.74 3.16 14.24
CA THR A 2 -2.63 4.51 13.66
C THR A 2 -3.99 4.92 13.10
N ALA A 3 -4.42 6.14 13.41
CA ALA A 3 -5.64 6.70 12.83
C ALA A 3 -5.48 6.91 11.31
N THR A 4 -6.57 6.75 10.57
CA THR A 4 -6.64 7.08 9.14
C THR A 4 -6.73 8.60 8.94
N ARG A 5 -6.30 9.10 7.79
CA ARG A 5 -6.39 10.52 7.41
C ARG A 5 -7.15 10.71 6.11
N GLU A 6 -7.76 11.87 5.91
CA GLU A 6 -8.37 12.21 4.64
C GLU A 6 -7.31 12.38 3.53
N LEU A 7 -7.57 11.83 2.35
CA LEU A 7 -6.76 12.05 1.15
C LEU A 7 -7.18 13.37 0.49
N GLY A 8 -6.52 14.46 0.86
CA GLY A 8 -6.84 15.79 0.32
C GLY A 8 -8.21 16.27 0.81
N ARG A 9 -9.12 16.57 -0.12
CA ARG A 9 -10.51 16.99 0.15
C ARG A 9 -11.54 16.03 -0.47
N SER A 10 -11.18 14.75 -0.55
CA SER A 10 -11.95 13.74 -1.27
C SER A 10 -13.00 13.01 -0.41
N GLY A 11 -12.96 13.16 0.91
CA GLY A 11 -13.70 12.33 1.86
C GLY A 11 -13.14 10.91 2.06
N LEU A 12 -12.15 10.49 1.26
CA LEU A 12 -11.54 9.16 1.39
C LEU A 12 -10.55 9.13 2.55
N HIS A 13 -10.70 8.16 3.46
CA HIS A 13 -9.82 7.98 4.62
C HIS A 13 -8.83 6.84 4.37
N VAL A 14 -7.54 7.13 4.46
CA VAL A 14 -6.45 6.18 4.17
C VAL A 14 -5.49 6.05 5.35
N ALA A 15 -4.77 4.93 5.43
CA ALA A 15 -3.66 4.78 6.37
C ALA A 15 -2.56 5.83 6.08
N PRO A 16 -1.76 6.24 7.09
CA PRO A 16 -0.74 7.27 6.89
C PRO A 16 0.43 6.82 6.01
N ILE A 17 0.63 5.51 5.87
CA ILE A 17 1.67 4.85 5.07
C ILE A 17 0.98 3.96 4.05
N ALA A 18 1.42 4.03 2.80
CA ALA A 18 1.01 3.13 1.73
C ALA A 18 2.19 2.26 1.30
N PHE A 19 1.93 0.99 1.04
CA PHE A 19 2.92 0.07 0.50
C PHE A 19 2.75 -0.03 -1.02
N GLY A 20 3.80 0.32 -1.77
CA GLY A 20 3.77 0.39 -3.24
C GLY A 20 4.25 -0.91 -3.90
N GLY A 21 3.53 -1.38 -4.92
CA GLY A 21 3.77 -2.66 -5.61
C GLY A 21 4.54 -2.57 -6.93
N ASN A 22 5.25 -1.48 -7.22
CA ASN A 22 5.86 -1.22 -8.54
C ASN A 22 6.88 -2.30 -8.99
N VAL A 23 7.40 -3.10 -8.06
CA VAL A 23 8.40 -4.14 -8.33
C VAL A 23 7.82 -5.55 -8.41
N PHE A 24 6.52 -5.72 -8.11
CA PHE A 24 5.85 -7.02 -8.11
C PHE A 24 5.69 -7.54 -9.53
N GLY A 25 5.99 -8.82 -9.74
CA GLY A 25 6.02 -9.44 -11.07
C GLY A 25 7.20 -9.01 -11.94
N TRP A 26 8.10 -8.15 -11.42
CA TRP A 26 9.34 -7.77 -12.10
C TRP A 26 10.58 -8.21 -11.32
N SER A 27 10.90 -7.51 -10.23
CA SER A 27 12.05 -7.86 -9.36
C SER A 27 11.63 -8.72 -8.17
N ALA A 28 10.40 -8.56 -7.69
CA ALA A 28 9.79 -9.48 -6.74
C ALA A 28 8.94 -10.49 -7.52
N ASP A 29 9.24 -11.79 -7.38
CA ASP A 29 8.42 -12.85 -7.96
C ASP A 29 7.05 -12.97 -7.29
N GLU A 30 6.18 -13.84 -7.81
CA GLU A 30 4.82 -14.02 -7.30
C GLU A 30 4.79 -14.37 -5.80
N LYS A 31 5.58 -15.37 -5.40
CA LYS A 31 5.66 -15.82 -4.00
C LYS A 31 6.13 -14.71 -3.06
N THR A 32 7.16 -13.97 -3.46
CA THR A 32 7.71 -12.84 -2.69
C THR A 32 6.71 -11.71 -2.60
N SER A 33 6.00 -11.41 -3.69
CA SER A 33 4.97 -10.36 -3.72
C SER A 33 3.84 -10.68 -2.75
N PHE A 34 3.38 -11.92 -2.69
CA PHE A 34 2.37 -12.36 -1.70
C PHE A 34 2.88 -12.35 -0.26
N ALA A 35 4.17 -12.62 -0.03
CA ALA A 35 4.74 -12.55 1.32
C ALA A 35 4.86 -11.12 1.86
N LEU A 36 4.87 -10.12 0.99
CA LEU A 36 4.97 -8.70 1.34
C LEU A 36 3.61 -8.04 1.61
N LEU A 37 2.51 -8.64 1.16
CA LEU A 37 1.13 -8.16 1.33
C LEU A 37 0.46 -8.81 2.54
#